data_AF-A0A378MSZ5-F1
#
_entry.id   AF-A0A378MSZ5-F1
#
_cell.length_a   1.000
_cell.length_b   1.000
_cell.length_c   1.000
_cell.angle_alpha   90.00
_cell.angle_beta   90.00
_cell.angle_gamma   90.00
#
_symmetry.space_group_name_H-M   'P 1'
#
loop_
_entity.id
_entity.type
_entity.pdbx_description
1 polymer ?
#
loop_
_entity_poly.entity_id
_entity_poly.type
_entity_poly.pdbx_seq_one_letter_code
_entity_poly.pdbx_strand_id
1 'polypeptide(L)'
;MDSSNGVENGAREARYQAIQQQLKPNEVFATAHHLDDQAETFLLALKRGSGVKGLSAMQAVTFLQNFTVFRPLLTFTKSDLMGYAVQHQLGWIEDESNADNRYDRNFLRNSILPLLNQRWQHFSQMVARSAQHCAEQQALIEELLSDELKSRTGEKQQLNINGFGQFSLAKQQQLSRLWLEQNGVRMPSQASYKRSFLN
;
A
#
# COMPACT_ATOMS: atom_id res chain seq x y z
N MET A 1 -12.86 -0.07 -18.20
CA MET A 1 -11.79 -1.00 -17.79
C MET A 1 -10.48 -0.27 -18.05
N ASP A 2 -9.82 0.23 -17.01
CA ASP A 2 -8.55 0.94 -17.13
C ASP A 2 -7.43 -0.03 -17.53
N SER A 3 -7.13 -0.10 -18.83
CA SER A 3 -6.01 -0.88 -19.36
C SER A 3 -4.65 -0.34 -18.87
N SER A 4 -4.57 0.96 -18.52
CA SER A 4 -3.34 1.61 -18.01
C SER A 4 -2.94 1.10 -16.61
N ASN A 5 -3.90 0.95 -15.70
CA ASN A 5 -3.66 0.38 -14.36
C ASN A 5 -3.16 -1.07 -14.42
N GLY A 6 -3.53 -1.83 -15.47
CA GLY A 6 -3.04 -3.18 -15.71
C GLY A 6 -1.55 -3.23 -16.06
N VAL A 7 -1.08 -2.26 -16.86
CA VAL A 7 0.32 -2.20 -17.32
C VAL A 7 1.26 -1.78 -16.17
N GLU A 8 0.95 -0.71 -15.42
CA GLU A 8 1.79 -0.29 -14.28
C GLU A 8 1.85 -1.37 -13.19
N ASN A 9 0.70 -1.97 -12.86
CA ASN A 9 0.68 -3.01 -11.85
C ASN A 9 1.40 -4.29 -12.32
N GLY A 10 1.24 -4.68 -13.59
CA GLY A 10 1.93 -5.83 -14.18
C GLY A 10 3.44 -5.65 -14.24
N ALA A 11 3.92 -4.47 -14.67
CA ALA A 11 5.34 -4.15 -14.67
C ALA A 11 5.94 -4.15 -13.27
N ARG A 12 5.19 -3.64 -12.28
CA ARG A 12 5.59 -3.68 -10.86
C ARG A 12 5.69 -5.11 -10.34
N GLU A 13 4.70 -5.95 -10.65
CA GLU A 13 4.70 -7.37 -10.25
C GLU A 13 5.89 -8.12 -10.86
N ALA A 14 6.13 -7.96 -12.17
CA ALA A 14 7.27 -8.57 -12.87
C ALA A 14 8.62 -8.14 -12.27
N ARG A 15 8.76 -6.85 -11.94
CA ARG A 15 9.98 -6.32 -11.29
C ARG A 15 10.22 -6.97 -9.93
N TYR A 16 9.19 -7.08 -9.10
CA TYR A 16 9.30 -7.68 -7.77
C TYR A 16 9.62 -9.18 -7.86
N GLN A 17 9.04 -9.89 -8.82
CA GLN A 17 9.36 -11.29 -9.09
C GLN A 17 10.81 -11.48 -9.52
N ALA A 18 11.29 -10.65 -10.46
CA ALA A 18 12.68 -10.70 -10.91
C ALA A 18 13.67 -10.43 -9.77
N ILE A 19 13.37 -9.45 -8.91
CA ILE A 19 14.20 -9.11 -7.74
C ILE A 19 14.19 -10.26 -6.72
N GLN A 20 13.02 -10.84 -6.46
CA GLN A 20 12.90 -11.99 -5.55
C GLN A 20 13.78 -13.17 -6.00
N GLN A 21 13.86 -13.44 -7.30
CA GLN A 21 14.68 -14.54 -7.84
C GLN A 21 16.20 -14.32 -7.66
N GLN A 22 16.63 -13.07 -7.44
CA GLN A 22 18.04 -12.70 -7.30
C GLN A 22 18.45 -12.47 -5.84
N LEU A 23 17.50 -12.28 -4.93
CA LEU A 23 17.75 -12.01 -3.51
C LEU A 23 18.25 -13.26 -2.79
N LYS A 24 19.31 -13.09 -1.98
CA LYS A 24 19.79 -14.13 -1.06
C LYS A 24 19.02 -14.11 0.27
N PRO A 25 19.05 -15.19 1.07
CA PRO A 25 18.26 -15.32 2.31
C PRO A 25 18.44 -14.19 3.34
N ASN A 26 19.61 -13.52 3.36
CA ASN A 26 19.93 -12.46 4.33
C ASN A 26 19.96 -11.06 3.70
N GLU A 27 19.47 -10.90 2.47
CA GLU A 27 19.44 -9.61 1.78
C GLU A 27 18.08 -8.93 1.95
N VAL A 28 18.11 -7.61 2.12
CA VAL A 28 16.92 -6.76 2.20
C VAL A 28 16.84 -5.92 0.94
N PHE A 29 15.68 -5.91 0.30
CA PHE A 29 15.46 -5.09 -0.89
C PHE A 29 15.12 -3.65 -0.50
N ALA A 30 16.08 -2.75 -0.66
CA ALA A 30 15.87 -1.32 -0.44
C ALA A 30 15.34 -0.63 -1.70
N THR A 31 14.38 0.28 -1.53
CA THR A 31 13.82 1.10 -2.62
C THR A 31 13.93 2.58 -2.30
N ALA A 32 14.10 3.40 -3.33
CA ALA A 32 14.22 4.85 -3.22
C ALA A 32 12.85 5.58 -3.16
N HIS A 33 11.79 4.92 -2.67
CA HIS A 33 10.50 5.57 -2.51
C HIS A 33 10.62 6.71 -1.50
N HIS A 34 10.04 7.85 -1.84
CA HIS A 34 10.10 9.09 -1.09
C HIS A 34 8.71 9.63 -0.73
N LEU A 35 8.66 10.80 -0.12
CA LEU A 35 7.40 11.36 0.42
C LEU A 35 6.32 11.56 -0.65
N ASP A 36 6.67 12.02 -1.85
CA ASP A 36 5.67 12.19 -2.91
C ASP A 36 5.09 10.86 -3.40
N ASP A 37 5.87 9.75 -3.38
CA ASP A 37 5.34 8.42 -3.72
C ASP A 37 4.29 7.97 -2.69
N GLN A 38 4.40 8.40 -1.42
CA GLN A 38 3.37 8.17 -0.42
C GLN A 38 2.08 8.91 -0.77
N ALA A 39 2.18 10.19 -1.11
CA ALA A 39 1.02 10.99 -1.50
C ALA A 39 0.33 10.41 -2.74
N GLU A 40 1.11 10.01 -3.76
CA GLU A 40 0.59 9.31 -4.94
C GLU A 40 -0.14 8.01 -4.56
N THR A 41 0.48 7.17 -3.73
CA THR A 41 -0.10 5.88 -3.34
C THR A 41 -1.39 6.07 -2.56
N PHE A 42 -1.43 7.05 -1.65
CA PHE A 42 -2.62 7.41 -0.90
C PHE A 42 -3.74 7.91 -1.82
N LEU A 43 -3.46 8.84 -2.73
CA LEU A 43 -4.45 9.40 -3.65
C LEU A 43 -5.00 8.34 -4.62
N LEU A 44 -4.14 7.42 -5.09
CA LEU A 44 -4.58 6.28 -5.90
C LEU A 44 -5.45 5.32 -5.09
N ALA A 45 -5.13 5.07 -3.82
CA ALA A 45 -5.97 4.26 -2.94
C ALA A 45 -7.33 4.93 -2.68
N LEU A 46 -7.33 6.25 -2.50
CA LEU A 46 -8.52 7.06 -2.33
C LEU A 46 -9.41 7.03 -3.58
N LYS A 47 -8.84 7.24 -4.78
CA LYS A 47 -9.53 7.11 -6.08
C LYS A 47 -10.24 5.76 -6.21
N ARG A 48 -9.64 4.68 -5.69
CA ARG A 48 -10.20 3.32 -5.70
C ARG A 48 -11.26 3.06 -4.61
N GLY A 49 -11.56 4.03 -3.75
CA GLY A 49 -12.48 3.85 -2.62
C GLY A 49 -11.94 2.88 -1.56
N SER A 50 -10.63 2.87 -1.34
CA SER A 50 -10.01 1.98 -0.37
C SER A 50 -10.39 2.36 1.07
N GLY A 51 -10.56 1.36 1.94
CA GLY A 51 -10.74 1.58 3.37
C GLY A 51 -9.42 1.87 4.09
N VAL A 52 -9.47 1.97 5.43
CA VAL A 52 -8.35 2.31 6.32
C VAL A 52 -7.05 1.63 5.91
N LYS A 53 -7.04 0.30 5.82
CA LYS A 53 -5.86 -0.47 5.41
C LYS A 53 -5.26 -0.07 4.05
N GLY A 54 -6.09 0.24 3.06
CA GLY A 54 -5.59 0.66 1.75
C GLY A 54 -5.10 2.11 1.75
N LEU A 55 -5.67 2.95 2.61
CA LEU A 55 -5.23 4.32 2.84
C LEU A 55 -3.96 4.40 3.72
N SER A 56 -3.56 3.32 4.38
CA SER A 56 -2.28 3.22 5.08
C SER A 56 -1.04 3.32 4.18
N ALA A 57 -1.25 3.36 2.85
CA ALA A 57 -0.22 3.54 1.82
C ALA A 57 0.99 2.60 2.02
N MET A 58 2.23 3.08 1.82
CA MET A 58 3.42 2.25 2.00
C MET A 58 3.93 2.29 3.45
N GLN A 59 4.47 1.18 3.94
CA GLN A 59 5.19 1.12 5.22
C GLN A 59 6.70 1.27 4.98
N ALA A 60 7.43 1.76 5.99
CA ALA A 60 8.90 1.85 5.92
C ALA A 60 9.56 0.48 5.74
N VAL A 61 9.00 -0.54 6.40
CA VAL A 61 9.37 -1.94 6.25
C VAL A 61 8.14 -2.74 5.87
N THR A 62 8.25 -3.59 4.86
CA THR A 62 7.18 -4.54 4.50
C THR A 62 7.77 -5.94 4.40
N PHE A 63 7.20 -6.87 5.15
CA PHE A 63 7.53 -8.28 5.07
C PHE A 63 6.64 -8.93 4.00
N LEU A 64 7.24 -9.33 2.88
CA LEU A 64 6.59 -10.17 1.89
C LEU A 64 6.94 -11.63 2.21
N GLN A 65 6.16 -12.59 1.68
CA GLN A 65 6.33 -14.02 1.99
C GLN A 65 7.76 -14.53 1.86
N ASN A 66 8.55 -13.97 0.94
CA ASN A 66 9.87 -14.47 0.58
C ASN A 66 11.02 -13.46 0.79
N PHE A 67 10.73 -12.19 1.10
CA PHE A 67 11.75 -11.17 1.27
C PHE A 67 11.21 -9.91 1.96
N THR A 68 12.12 -9.09 2.48
CA THR A 68 11.79 -7.81 3.11
C THR A 68 12.04 -6.65 2.15
N VAL A 69 11.08 -5.72 2.07
CA VAL A 69 11.21 -4.44 1.36
C VAL A 69 11.43 -3.33 2.37
N PHE A 70 12.51 -2.57 2.19
CA PHE A 70 12.86 -1.42 3.03
C PHE A 70 12.79 -0.11 2.22
N ARG A 71 12.24 0.94 2.81
CA ARG A 71 12.04 2.26 2.18
C ARG A 71 12.67 3.35 3.05
N PRO A 72 14.01 3.51 3.05
CA PRO A 72 14.69 4.46 3.92
C PRO A 72 14.35 5.92 3.59
N LEU A 73 14.00 6.21 2.34
CA LEU A 73 13.83 7.59 1.86
C LEU A 73 12.40 8.12 2.01
N LEU A 74 11.50 7.35 2.62
CA LEU A 74 10.05 7.56 2.57
C LEU A 74 9.59 8.87 3.21
N THR A 75 10.39 9.42 4.12
CA THR A 75 10.12 10.68 4.82
C THR A 75 10.75 11.90 4.14
N PHE A 76 11.61 11.70 3.14
CA PHE A 76 12.33 12.77 2.46
C PHE A 76 11.52 13.30 1.28
N THR A 77 11.54 14.62 1.08
CA THR A 77 10.92 15.24 -0.08
C THR A 77 11.80 15.07 -1.33
N LYS A 78 11.21 15.22 -2.51
CA LYS A 78 11.99 15.25 -3.76
C LYS A 78 13.05 16.37 -3.73
N SER A 79 12.72 17.53 -3.16
CA SER A 79 13.68 18.63 -3.00
C SER A 79 14.86 18.27 -2.10
N ASP A 80 14.64 17.52 -1.01
CA ASP A 80 15.73 17.06 -0.14
C ASP A 80 16.70 16.14 -0.90
N LEU A 81 16.13 15.20 -1.67
CA LEU A 81 16.90 14.24 -2.46
C LEU A 81 17.68 14.93 -3.59
N MET A 82 17.06 15.89 -4.28
CA MET A 82 17.73 16.69 -5.31
C MET A 82 18.84 17.56 -4.72
N GLY A 83 18.59 18.21 -3.58
CA GLY A 83 19.59 18.99 -2.88
C GLY A 83 20.81 18.14 -2.48
N TYR A 84 20.56 16.94 -1.95
CA TYR A 84 21.61 15.98 -1.63
C TYR A 84 22.40 15.55 -2.88
N ALA A 85 21.72 15.21 -3.97
CA ALA A 85 22.37 14.79 -5.21
C ALA A 85 23.27 15.90 -5.79
N VAL A 86 22.80 17.15 -5.81
CA VAL A 86 23.58 18.31 -6.28
C VAL A 86 24.76 18.58 -5.36
N GLN A 87 24.56 18.60 -4.03
CA GLN A 87 25.61 18.82 -3.04
C GLN A 87 26.76 17.82 -3.19
N HIS A 88 26.42 16.56 -3.47
CA HIS A 88 27.38 15.47 -3.63
C HIS A 88 27.80 15.22 -5.09
N GLN A 89 27.38 16.07 -6.03
CA GLN A 89 27.71 15.98 -7.46
C GLN A 89 27.38 14.61 -8.07
N LEU A 90 26.26 14.02 -7.65
CA LEU A 90 25.79 12.75 -8.17
C LEU A 90 25.15 12.96 -9.54
N GLY A 91 25.55 12.14 -10.52
CA GLY A 91 24.84 12.04 -11.80
C GLY A 91 23.67 11.07 -11.69
N TRP A 92 22.54 11.40 -12.32
CA TRP A 92 21.38 10.51 -12.46
C TRP A 92 20.86 10.52 -13.90
N ILE A 93 20.07 9.50 -14.23
CA ILE A 93 19.41 9.35 -15.53
C ILE A 93 17.94 9.70 -15.36
N GLU A 94 17.40 10.50 -16.27
CA GLU A 94 15.96 10.76 -16.36
C GLU A 94 15.31 9.80 -17.36
N ASP A 95 14.32 9.04 -16.89
CA ASP A 95 13.54 8.14 -17.74
C ASP A 95 12.40 8.94 -18.41
N GLU A 96 12.38 8.95 -19.74
CA GLU A 96 11.40 9.67 -20.57
C GLU A 96 9.95 9.27 -20.26
N SER A 97 9.73 8.02 -19.83
CA SER A 97 8.39 7.54 -19.48
C SER A 97 7.78 8.26 -18.28
N ASN A 98 8.59 8.91 -17.43
CA ASN A 98 8.10 9.69 -16.30
C ASN A 98 7.33 10.95 -16.73
N ALA A 99 7.54 11.44 -17.96
CA ALA A 99 6.81 12.58 -18.51
C ALA A 99 5.42 12.20 -19.05
N ASP A 100 5.12 10.90 -19.17
CA ASP A 100 3.89 10.42 -19.78
C ASP A 100 2.72 10.42 -18.79
N ASN A 101 1.91 11.48 -18.85
CA ASN A 101 0.73 11.66 -17.99
C ASN A 101 -0.46 10.76 -18.35
N ARG A 102 -0.34 9.83 -19.32
CA ARG A 102 -1.37 8.80 -19.55
C ARG A 102 -1.50 7.82 -18.37
N TYR A 103 -0.44 7.69 -17.58
CA TYR A 103 -0.44 6.88 -16.36
C TYR A 103 -0.88 7.70 -15.16
N ASP A 104 -1.80 7.16 -14.35
CA ASP A 104 -2.40 7.88 -13.21
C ASP A 104 -1.34 8.40 -12.25
N ARG A 105 -0.29 7.62 -11.99
CA ARG A 105 0.80 8.01 -11.08
C ARG A 105 1.59 9.20 -11.62
N ASN A 106 1.95 9.19 -12.90
CA ASN A 106 2.65 10.30 -13.55
C ASN A 106 1.78 11.56 -13.59
N PHE A 107 0.48 11.42 -13.89
CA PHE A 107 -0.45 12.55 -13.84
C PHE A 107 -0.52 13.17 -12.43
N LEU A 108 -0.60 12.35 -11.38
CA LEU A 108 -0.56 12.85 -10.01
C LEU A 108 0.74 13.61 -9.71
N ARG A 109 1.88 13.02 -10.07
CA ARG A 109 3.22 13.58 -9.85
C ARG A 109 3.45 14.90 -10.60
N ASN A 110 3.08 14.95 -11.86
CA ASN A 110 3.46 16.03 -12.76
C ASN A 110 2.43 17.17 -12.77
N SER A 111 1.15 16.87 -12.52
CA SER A 111 0.07 17.86 -12.64
C SER A 111 -0.62 18.18 -11.33
N ILE A 112 -0.84 17.20 -10.45
CA ILE A 112 -1.68 17.39 -9.26
C ILE A 112 -0.87 17.80 -8.03
N LEU A 113 0.13 17.00 -7.65
CA LEU A 113 0.94 17.26 -6.47
C LEU A 113 1.65 18.63 -6.50
N PRO A 114 2.17 19.14 -7.64
CA PRO A 114 2.76 20.47 -7.69
C PRO A 114 1.75 21.57 -7.33
N LEU A 115 0.53 21.50 -7.88
CA LEU A 115 -0.54 22.47 -7.60
C LEU A 115 -0.97 22.42 -6.13
N LEU A 116 -1.09 21.21 -5.58
CA LEU A 116 -1.48 21.02 -4.17
C LEU A 116 -0.42 21.53 -3.22
N ASN A 117 0.86 21.22 -3.46
CA ASN A 117 1.96 21.71 -2.63
C ASN A 117 2.18 23.22 -2.75
N GLN A 118 1.86 23.81 -3.91
CA GLN A 118 1.89 25.27 -4.09
C GLN A 118 0.81 25.97 -3.26
N ARG A 119 -0.42 25.43 -3.22
CA ARG A 119 -1.54 26.02 -2.48
C ARG A 119 -1.48 25.71 -0.98
N TRP A 120 -1.12 24.49 -0.64
CA TRP A 120 -1.03 23.98 0.72
C TRP A 120 0.40 23.49 0.94
N GLN A 121 1.20 24.34 1.55
CA GLN A 121 2.55 23.97 1.94
C GLN A 121 2.52 22.70 2.78
N HIS A 122 3.45 21.79 2.48
CA HIS A 122 3.58 20.50 3.14
C HIS A 122 2.42 19.51 2.92
N PHE A 123 1.68 19.64 1.82
CA PHE A 123 0.58 18.71 1.49
C PHE A 123 1.02 17.24 1.51
N SER A 124 2.14 16.89 0.85
CA SER A 124 2.64 15.51 0.85
C SER A 124 2.93 15.00 2.27
N GLN A 125 3.48 15.84 3.17
CA GLN A 125 3.72 15.46 4.57
C GLN A 125 2.41 15.20 5.32
N MET A 126 1.38 16.02 5.10
CA MET A 126 0.08 15.84 5.77
C MET A 126 -0.64 14.57 5.30
N VAL A 127 -0.51 14.24 4.01
CA VAL A 127 -1.01 12.99 3.46
C VAL A 127 -0.28 11.79 4.06
N ALA A 128 1.05 11.84 4.13
CA ALA A 128 1.83 10.77 4.76
C ALA A 128 1.45 10.57 6.24
N ARG A 129 1.20 11.65 6.99
CA ARG A 129 0.70 11.57 8.37
C ARG A 129 -0.69 10.93 8.46
N SER A 130 -1.58 11.25 7.53
CA SER A 130 -2.92 10.62 7.47
C SER A 130 -2.82 9.13 7.14
N ALA A 131 -1.90 8.74 6.25
CA ALA A 131 -1.60 7.34 5.97
C ALA A 131 -1.07 6.62 7.22
N GLN A 132 -0.19 7.26 7.99
CA GLN A 132 0.32 6.73 9.24
C GLN A 132 -0.78 6.51 10.28
N HIS A 133 -1.69 7.48 10.47
CA HIS A 133 -2.86 7.29 11.34
C HIS A 133 -3.71 6.10 10.87
N CYS A 134 -3.92 5.94 9.56
CA CYS A 134 -4.64 4.77 9.03
C CYS A 134 -3.91 3.46 9.35
N ALA A 135 -2.59 3.42 9.24
CA ALA A 135 -1.78 2.26 9.60
C ALA A 135 -1.91 1.90 11.08
N GLU A 136 -1.84 2.88 11.97
CA GLU A 136 -1.99 2.69 13.42
C GLU A 136 -3.39 2.16 13.78
N GLN A 137 -4.44 2.71 13.17
CA GLN A 137 -5.80 2.21 13.38
C GLN A 137 -5.96 0.77 12.86
N GLN A 138 -5.37 0.45 11.71
CA GLN A 138 -5.41 -0.92 11.19
C GLN A 138 -4.67 -1.90 12.10
N ALA A 139 -3.50 -1.52 12.64
CA ALA A 139 -2.75 -2.34 13.58
C ALA A 139 -3.53 -2.58 14.89
N LEU A 140 -4.19 -1.55 15.43
CA LEU A 140 -5.04 -1.69 16.60
C LEU A 140 -6.22 -2.64 16.34
N ILE A 141 -6.84 -2.56 15.17
CA ILE A 141 -7.92 -3.47 14.78
C ILE A 141 -7.41 -4.93 14.73
N GLU A 142 -6.22 -5.16 14.18
CA GLU A 142 -5.58 -6.47 14.14
C GLU A 142 -5.30 -7.01 15.54
N GLU A 143 -4.78 -6.17 16.43
CA GLU A 143 -4.54 -6.49 17.84
C GLU A 143 -5.84 -6.92 18.54
N LEU A 144 -6.89 -6.08 18.47
CA LEU A 144 -8.16 -6.32 19.14
C LEU A 144 -8.92 -7.56 18.62
N LEU A 145 -8.70 -7.94 17.36
CA LEU A 145 -9.39 -9.08 16.73
C LEU A 145 -8.54 -10.35 16.68
N SER A 146 -7.27 -10.29 17.08
CA SER A 146 -6.33 -11.42 17.00
C SER A 146 -6.88 -12.68 17.68
N ASP A 147 -7.35 -12.57 18.91
CA ASP A 147 -7.76 -13.74 19.71
C ASP A 147 -9.05 -14.35 19.19
N GLU A 148 -10.00 -13.50 18.76
CA GLU A 148 -11.22 -13.94 18.09
C GLU A 148 -10.88 -14.68 16.79
N LEU A 149 -9.99 -14.12 15.98
CA LEU A 149 -9.57 -14.73 14.72
C LEU A 149 -8.88 -16.09 14.94
N LYS A 150 -7.97 -16.17 15.93
CA LYS A 150 -7.27 -17.42 16.30
C LYS A 150 -8.24 -18.50 16.77
N SER A 151 -9.17 -18.16 17.66
CA SER A 151 -10.15 -19.12 18.18
C SER A 151 -11.09 -19.69 17.10
N ARG A 152 -11.22 -18.98 15.96
CA ARG A 152 -12.06 -19.37 14.84
C ARG A 152 -11.32 -19.98 13.66
N THR A 153 -9.99 -19.88 13.64
CA THR A 153 -9.18 -20.44 12.57
C THR A 153 -8.66 -21.80 13.04
N GLY A 154 -9.24 -22.87 12.50
CA GLY A 154 -8.80 -24.23 12.79
C GLY A 154 -7.55 -24.64 12.02
N GLU A 155 -7.05 -25.85 12.26
CA GLU A 155 -5.84 -26.41 11.62
C GLU A 155 -5.90 -26.46 10.08
N LYS A 156 -7.11 -26.49 9.50
CA LYS A 156 -7.33 -26.57 8.04
C LYS A 156 -7.38 -25.21 7.33
N GLN A 157 -6.88 -24.14 7.94
CA GLN A 157 -6.97 -22.76 7.41
C GLN A 157 -8.43 -22.30 7.14
N GLN A 158 -9.42 -22.92 7.77
CA GLN A 158 -10.84 -22.57 7.60
C GLN A 158 -11.28 -21.58 8.67
N LEU A 159 -12.12 -20.61 8.27
CA LEU A 159 -12.75 -19.66 9.20
C LEU A 159 -14.10 -20.19 9.68
N ASN A 160 -14.24 -20.41 10.98
CA ASN A 160 -15.51 -20.79 11.60
C ASN A 160 -16.46 -19.58 11.72
N ILE A 161 -17.49 -19.57 10.87
CA ILE A 161 -18.51 -18.52 10.81
C ILE A 161 -19.70 -18.72 11.76
N ASN A 162 -19.73 -19.82 12.53
CA ASN A 162 -20.83 -20.06 13.47
C ASN A 162 -20.90 -18.94 14.50
N GLY A 163 -22.10 -18.39 14.70
CA GLY A 163 -22.32 -17.26 15.60
C GLY A 163 -21.94 -15.88 15.04
N PHE A 164 -21.51 -15.77 13.77
CA PHE A 164 -21.22 -14.45 13.16
C PHE A 164 -22.39 -13.47 13.27
N GLY A 165 -23.63 -13.95 13.20
CA GLY A 165 -24.84 -13.12 13.35
C GLY A 165 -24.95 -12.38 14.69
N GLN A 166 -24.17 -12.77 15.71
CA GLN A 166 -24.09 -12.05 16.99
C GLN A 166 -23.16 -10.83 16.93
N PHE A 167 -22.28 -10.77 15.93
CA PHE A 167 -21.36 -9.66 15.71
C PHE A 167 -21.94 -8.60 14.80
N SER A 168 -21.47 -7.36 14.95
CA SER A 168 -21.73 -6.32 13.98
C SER A 168 -21.19 -6.71 12.59
N LEU A 169 -21.84 -6.23 11.54
CA LEU A 169 -21.40 -6.46 10.16
C LEU A 169 -19.94 -6.02 9.95
N ALA A 170 -19.52 -4.93 10.60
CA ALA A 170 -18.15 -4.44 10.54
C ALA A 170 -17.14 -5.45 11.11
N LYS A 171 -17.44 -6.06 12.26
CA LYS A 171 -16.57 -7.10 12.86
C LYS A 171 -16.53 -8.36 12.00
N GLN A 172 -17.67 -8.81 11.47
CA GLN A 172 -17.73 -9.96 10.55
C GLN A 172 -16.86 -9.75 9.30
N GLN A 173 -17.01 -8.57 8.68
CA GLN A 173 -16.22 -8.20 7.51
C GLN A 173 -14.73 -8.15 7.84
N GLN A 174 -14.36 -7.52 8.96
CA GLN A 174 -12.96 -7.38 9.33
C GLN A 174 -12.30 -8.73 9.65
N LEU A 175 -12.96 -9.62 10.39
CA LEU A 175 -12.47 -10.99 10.64
C LEU A 175 -12.24 -11.75 9.34
N SER A 176 -13.16 -11.63 8.39
CA SER A 176 -13.05 -12.27 7.07
C SER A 176 -11.87 -11.72 6.26
N ARG A 177 -11.65 -10.39 6.33
CA ARG A 177 -10.52 -9.71 5.69
C ARG A 177 -9.19 -10.18 6.25
N LEU A 178 -9.05 -10.22 7.57
CA LEU A 178 -7.84 -10.66 8.25
C LEU A 178 -7.54 -12.14 7.97
N TRP A 179 -8.56 -13.00 7.98
CA TRP A 179 -8.41 -14.41 7.61
C TRP A 179 -7.91 -14.58 6.16
N LEU A 180 -8.50 -13.87 5.19
CA LEU A 180 -8.05 -13.94 3.79
C LEU A 180 -6.59 -13.48 3.61
N GLU A 181 -6.19 -12.44 4.33
CA GLU A 181 -4.81 -11.96 4.34
C GLU A 181 -3.83 -12.97 4.92
N GLN A 182 -4.16 -13.59 6.06
CA GLN A 182 -3.32 -14.63 6.67
C GLN A 182 -3.06 -15.80 5.72
N ASN A 183 -4.00 -16.08 4.81
CA ASN A 183 -3.89 -17.13 3.80
C ASN A 183 -3.33 -16.63 2.46
N GLY A 184 -2.80 -15.41 2.39
CA GLY A 184 -2.18 -14.84 1.20
C GLY A 184 -3.16 -14.58 0.04
N VAL A 185 -4.47 -14.56 0.32
CA VAL A 185 -5.49 -14.34 -0.72
C VAL A 185 -5.60 -12.85 -1.01
N ARG A 186 -5.57 -12.49 -2.30
CA ARG A 186 -5.78 -11.11 -2.72
C ARG A 186 -7.16 -10.65 -2.29
N MET A 187 -7.20 -9.54 -1.56
CA MET A 187 -8.42 -8.99 -0.98
C MET A 187 -9.49 -8.72 -2.05
N PRO A 188 -10.70 -9.32 -1.92
CA PRO A 188 -11.83 -9.04 -2.79
C PRO A 188 -12.25 -7.57 -2.71
N SER A 189 -12.77 -7.03 -3.81
CA SER A 189 -13.40 -5.71 -3.82
C SER A 189 -14.57 -5.65 -2.83
N GLN A 190 -14.92 -4.47 -2.29
CA GLN A 190 -16.09 -4.33 -1.42
C GLN A 190 -17.39 -4.85 -2.07
N ALA A 191 -17.51 -4.77 -3.41
CA ALA A 191 -18.66 -5.28 -4.15
C ALA A 191 -18.80 -6.81 -4.07
N SER A 192 -17.69 -7.54 -3.99
CA SER A 192 -17.68 -9.00 -3.88
C SER A 192 -18.11 -9.49 -2.49
N TYR A 193 -17.77 -8.73 -1.44
CA TYR A 193 -18.04 -9.11 -0.04
C TYR A 193 -19.53 -9.09 0.33
N LYS A 194 -20.32 -8.13 -0.18
CA LYS A 194 -21.76 -8.05 0.17
C LYS A 194 -22.57 -9.27 -0.29
N ARG A 195 -22.08 -10.02 -1.28
CA ARG A 195 -22.80 -11.15 -1.88
C ARG A 195 -22.63 -12.47 -1.11
N SER A 196 -21.60 -12.60 -0.28
CA SER A 196 -21.27 -13.86 0.41
C SER A 196 -21.84 -13.99 1.83
N PHE A 197 -22.32 -12.89 2.43
CA PHE A 197 -22.85 -12.87 3.81
C PHE A 197 -24.36 -12.62 3.89
N LEU A 198 -25.07 -12.69 2.75
CA LEU A 198 -26.52 -12.45 2.65
C LEU A 198 -27.31 -13.70 2.20
N ASN A 199 -26.72 -14.89 2.26
CA ASN A 199 -27.43 -16.16 2.08
C ASN A 199 -27.37 -16.98 3.35
#